data_AF-A0A6P4I4W2-F1
#
_entry.id   AF-A0A6P4I4W2-F1
#
_cell.length_a   1.000
_cell.length_b   1.000
_cell.length_c   1.000
_cell.angle_alpha   90.00
_cell.angle_beta   90.00
_cell.angle_gamma   90.00
#
_symmetry.space_group_name_H-M   'P 1'
#
loop_
_entity.id
_entity.type
_entity.pdbx_description
1 polymer ?
#
loop_
_entity_poly.entity_id
_entity_poly.type
_entity_poly.pdbx_seq_one_letter_code
_entity_poly.pdbx_strand_id
1 'polypeptide(L)'
;MNRQRIIYTDIAIVSKAMRAMGKPVTVEEIADHLTKLLCKTDCGLEEDIKMVLENYQPLGYFQRKGDLYSLPAELLAIMNELEREKKRQTVASQNVVAKPQEPDEVYARASHMDVSKSLTYPYLYRFS
;
A
#
# COMPACT_ATOMS: atom_id res chain seq x y z
N MET A 1 8.14 17.70 10.11
CA MET A 1 8.99 16.67 9.46
C MET A 1 8.16 15.74 8.56
N ASN A 2 7.51 16.25 7.49
CA ASN A 2 6.64 15.42 6.62
C ASN A 2 7.05 15.40 5.12
N ARG A 3 8.04 16.20 4.69
CA ARG A 3 8.42 16.27 3.28
C ARG A 3 9.03 14.97 2.74
N GLN A 4 9.82 14.27 3.55
CA GLN A 4 10.48 13.04 3.12
C GLN A 4 9.48 11.92 2.75
N ARG A 5 8.38 11.76 3.49
CA ARG A 5 7.41 10.68 3.21
C ARG A 5 6.68 10.85 1.88
N ILE A 6 6.36 12.10 1.52
CA ILE A 6 5.65 12.42 0.27
C ILE A 6 6.57 12.17 -0.94
N ILE A 7 7.84 12.56 -0.81
CA ILE A 7 8.85 12.38 -1.85
C ILE A 7 9.02 10.91 -2.26
N TYR A 8 9.11 9.98 -1.29
CA TYR A 8 9.28 8.56 -1.60
C TYR A 8 8.02 7.93 -2.19
N THR A 9 6.83 8.44 -1.87
CA THR A 9 5.59 7.92 -2.45
C THR A 9 5.47 8.25 -3.93
N ASP A 10 5.87 9.44 -4.34
CA ASP A 10 5.74 9.87 -5.75
C ASP A 10 6.66 9.06 -6.65
N ILE A 11 7.93 8.86 -6.24
CA ILE A 11 8.88 7.99 -6.94
C ILE A 11 8.33 6.57 -7.02
N ALA A 12 7.83 6.02 -5.91
CA ALA A 12 7.31 4.66 -5.88
C ALA A 12 6.10 4.47 -6.80
N ILE A 13 5.21 5.46 -6.88
CA ILE A 13 4.03 5.45 -7.77
C ILE A 13 4.48 5.46 -9.22
N VAL A 14 5.37 6.38 -9.59
CA VAL A 14 5.91 6.49 -10.96
C VAL A 14 6.67 5.22 -11.35
N SER A 15 7.56 4.72 -10.49
CA SER A 15 8.28 3.46 -10.73
C SER A 15 7.33 2.27 -10.88
N LYS A 16 6.26 2.20 -10.08
CA LYS A 16 5.26 1.13 -10.21
C LYS A 16 4.52 1.21 -11.54
N ALA A 17 4.13 2.41 -11.99
CA ALA A 17 3.50 2.63 -13.28
C ALA A 17 4.43 2.22 -14.44
N MET A 18 5.67 2.69 -14.43
CA MET A 18 6.69 2.33 -15.44
C MET A 18 6.93 0.83 -15.50
N ARG A 19 7.00 0.17 -14.34
CA ARG A 19 7.16 -1.28 -14.26
C ARG A 19 5.96 -2.04 -14.81
N ALA A 20 4.74 -1.56 -14.56
CA ALA A 20 3.53 -2.17 -15.12
C ALA A 20 3.50 -2.08 -16.65
N MET A 21 4.08 -1.03 -17.23
CA MET A 21 4.18 -0.86 -18.69
C MET A 21 5.30 -1.71 -19.31
N GLY A 22 6.37 -2.01 -18.56
CA GLY A 22 7.41 -2.97 -18.97
C GLY A 22 8.30 -2.54 -20.14
N LYS A 23 8.11 -1.32 -20.65
CA LYS A 23 8.88 -0.71 -21.74
C LYS A 23 9.40 0.68 -21.31
N PRO A 24 10.39 1.26 -22.00
CA PRO A 24 10.68 2.69 -21.86
C PRO A 24 9.44 3.51 -22.25
N VAL A 25 9.13 4.54 -21.48
CA VAL A 25 7.88 5.29 -21.57
C VAL A 25 8.10 6.80 -21.58
N THR A 26 7.17 7.52 -22.21
CA THR A 26 7.14 8.99 -22.16
C THR A 26 6.41 9.48 -20.91
N VAL A 27 6.55 10.77 -20.61
CA VAL A 27 5.81 11.42 -19.50
C VAL A 27 4.30 11.31 -19.71
N GLU A 28 3.84 11.55 -20.94
CA GLU A 28 2.43 11.44 -21.33
C GLU A 28 1.90 10.02 -21.09
N GLU A 29 2.64 8.98 -21.50
CA GLU A 29 2.24 7.58 -21.26
C GLU A 29 2.12 7.25 -19.77
N ILE A 30 3.01 7.80 -18.93
CA ILE A 30 2.94 7.64 -17.46
C ILE A 30 1.72 8.37 -16.90
N ALA A 31 1.47 9.61 -17.34
CA ALA A 31 0.34 10.42 -16.89
C ALA A 31 -1.00 9.76 -17.25
N ASP A 32 -1.13 9.27 -18.48
CA ASP A 32 -2.30 8.52 -18.95
C ASP A 32 -2.53 7.26 -18.13
N HIS A 33 -1.46 6.51 -17.82
CA HIS A 33 -1.57 5.30 -17.03
C HIS A 33 -2.02 5.60 -15.59
N LEU A 34 -1.46 6.63 -14.96
CA LEU A 34 -1.81 7.03 -13.60
C LEU A 34 -3.22 7.62 -13.51
N THR A 35 -3.64 8.39 -14.50
CA THR A 35 -5.02 8.91 -14.66
C THR A 35 -6.02 7.77 -14.67
N LYS A 36 -5.75 6.71 -15.45
CA LYS A 36 -6.60 5.51 -15.52
C LYS A 36 -6.60 4.72 -14.20
N LEU A 37 -5.45 4.64 -13.52
CA LEU A 37 -5.32 3.87 -12.28
C LEU A 37 -5.98 4.57 -11.08
N LEU A 38 -5.92 5.90 -11.03
CA LEU A 38 -6.43 6.71 -9.92
C LEU A 38 -7.85 7.25 -10.17
N CYS A 39 -8.41 7.07 -11.38
CA CYS A 39 -9.69 7.65 -11.80
C CYS A 39 -9.76 9.17 -11.55
N LYS A 40 -8.65 9.88 -11.76
CA LYS A 40 -8.54 11.32 -11.56
C LYS A 40 -8.14 11.99 -12.86
N THR A 41 -8.86 13.04 -13.24
CA THR A 41 -8.50 13.96 -14.32
C THR A 41 -7.87 15.21 -13.71
N ASP A 42 -6.58 15.17 -13.44
CA ASP A 42 -5.83 16.34 -12.95
C ASP A 42 -4.99 16.95 -14.08
N CYS A 43 -5.21 18.24 -14.35
CA CYS A 43 -4.54 18.98 -15.43
C CYS A 43 -3.06 19.33 -15.15
N GLY A 44 -2.49 18.92 -14.01
CA GLY A 44 -1.10 19.20 -13.62
C GLY A 44 -0.22 17.94 -13.46
N LEU A 45 -0.79 16.75 -13.69
CA LEU A 45 -0.11 15.49 -13.40
C LEU A 45 1.16 15.29 -14.25
N GLU A 46 1.14 15.74 -15.50
CA GLU A 46 2.31 15.66 -16.39
C GLU A 46 3.48 16.50 -15.88
N GLU A 47 3.21 17.72 -15.40
CA GLU A 47 4.23 18.62 -14.85
C GLU A 47 4.83 18.04 -13.57
N ASP A 48 3.99 17.46 -12.71
CA ASP A 48 4.44 16.78 -11.50
C ASP A 48 5.31 15.56 -11.81
N ILE A 49 4.90 14.72 -12.77
CA ILE A 49 5.68 13.55 -13.20
C ILE A 49 7.01 14.00 -13.79
N LYS A 50 7.00 15.04 -14.63
CA LYS A 50 8.21 15.58 -15.24
C LYS A 50 9.18 16.07 -14.17
N MET A 51 8.69 16.83 -13.19
CA MET A 51 9.49 17.31 -12.06
C MET A 51 10.07 16.14 -11.24
N VAL A 52 9.31 15.07 -10.99
CA VAL A 52 9.81 13.87 -10.31
C VAL A 52 10.92 13.22 -11.15
N LEU A 53 10.69 12.96 -12.43
CA LEU A 53 11.68 12.31 -13.29
C LEU A 53 12.98 13.12 -13.39
N GLU A 54 12.89 14.44 -13.59
CA GLU A 54 14.06 15.32 -13.69
C GLU A 54 14.83 15.43 -12.37
N ASN A 55 14.14 15.47 -11.22
CA ASN A 55 14.79 15.54 -9.90
C ASN A 55 15.48 14.24 -9.50
N TYR A 56 14.94 13.08 -9.88
CA TYR A 56 15.44 11.78 -9.44
C TYR A 56 16.25 11.01 -10.50
N GLN A 57 16.26 11.47 -11.75
CA GLN A 57 17.16 10.95 -12.78
C GLN A 57 18.65 11.09 -12.37
N PRO A 58 19.16 12.24 -11.88
CA PRO A 58 20.56 12.37 -11.48
C PRO A 58 20.95 11.46 -10.30
N LEU A 59 19.96 11.07 -9.50
CA LEU A 59 20.11 10.18 -8.35
C LEU A 59 20.08 8.70 -8.75
N GLY A 60 19.92 8.40 -10.04
CA GLY A 60 19.96 7.04 -10.58
C GLY A 60 18.65 6.27 -10.44
N TYR A 61 17.54 6.89 -10.02
CA TYR A 61 16.24 6.20 -9.94
C TYR A 61 15.60 5.95 -11.30
N PHE A 62 15.93 6.79 -12.28
CA PHE A 62 15.39 6.73 -13.63
C PHE A 62 16.52 6.87 -14.64
N GLN A 63 16.45 6.12 -15.72
CA GLN A 63 17.30 6.26 -16.89
C GLN A 63 16.54 6.98 -17.99
N ARG A 64 17.20 7.96 -18.62
CA ARG A 64 16.63 8.71 -19.74
C ARG A 64 17.41 8.39 -21.02
N LYS A 65 16.69 8.08 -22.09
CA LYS A 65 17.22 7.93 -23.46
C LYS A 65 16.39 8.78 -24.40
N GLY A 66 16.86 9.98 -24.71
CA GLY A 66 16.07 10.98 -25.43
C GLY A 66 14.85 11.39 -24.61
N ASP A 67 13.65 11.16 -25.13
CA ASP A 67 12.38 11.49 -24.45
C ASP A 67 11.76 10.31 -23.69
N LEU A 68 12.42 9.14 -23.74
CA LEU A 68 11.96 7.93 -23.08
C LEU A 68 12.66 7.75 -21.73
N TYR A 69 11.86 7.42 -20.72
CA TYR A 69 12.31 7.07 -19.38
C TYR A 69 12.16 5.57 -19.15
N SER A 70 13.14 4.97 -18.48
CA SER A 70 13.11 3.57 -18.06
C SER A 70 13.65 3.42 -16.65
N LEU A 71 13.27 2.33 -15.98
CA LEU A 71 13.86 1.99 -14.68
C LEU A 71 15.21 1.28 -14.89
N PRO A 72 16.24 1.59 -14.07
CA PRO A 72 17.46 0.81 -14.01
C PRO A 72 17.18 -0.66 -13.70
N ALA A 73 17.97 -1.56 -14.30
CA ALA A 73 17.83 -3.00 -14.10
C ALA A 73 17.98 -3.42 -12.64
N GLU A 74 18.84 -2.74 -11.88
CA GLU A 74 19.07 -2.99 -10.46
C GLU A 74 17.81 -2.71 -9.63
N LEU A 75 17.16 -1.57 -9.85
CA LEU A 75 15.90 -1.23 -9.17
C LEU A 75 14.77 -2.17 -9.57
N LEU A 76 14.69 -2.57 -10.85
CA LEU A 76 13.74 -3.58 -11.31
C LEU A 76 13.94 -4.93 -10.60
N ALA A 77 15.19 -5.36 -10.41
CA ALA A 77 15.51 -6.60 -9.71
C ALA A 77 15.06 -6.54 -8.24
N ILE A 78 15.37 -5.45 -7.53
CA ILE A 78 14.96 -5.23 -6.13
C ILE A 78 13.43 -5.23 -6.02
N MET A 79 12.73 -4.53 -6.90
CA MET A 79 11.26 -4.50 -6.89
C MET A 79 10.64 -5.89 -7.14
N ASN A 80 11.23 -6.68 -8.04
CA ASN A 80 10.79 -8.05 -8.30
C ASN A 80 11.03 -8.98 -7.11
N GLU A 81 12.16 -8.83 -6.42
CA GLU A 81 12.49 -9.60 -5.22
C GLU A 81 11.53 -9.31 -4.07
N LEU A 82 11.26 -8.02 -3.79
CA LEU A 82 10.29 -7.60 -2.78
C LEU A 82 8.88 -8.14 -3.05
N GLU A 83 8.46 -8.23 -4.32
CA GLU A 83 7.19 -8.87 -4.66
C GLU A 83 7.18 -10.38 -4.47
N ARG A 84 8.29 -11.06 -4.79
CA ARG A 84 8.43 -12.50 -4.54
C ARG A 84 8.39 -12.78 -3.05
N GLU A 85 9.05 -11.98 -2.23
CA GLU A 85 8.99 -12.07 -0.77
C GLU A 85 7.57 -11.85 -0.23
N LYS A 86 6.88 -10.80 -0.70
CA LYS A 86 5.47 -10.56 -0.33
C LYS A 86 4.60 -11.76 -0.68
N LYS A 87 4.71 -12.28 -1.91
CA LYS A 87 3.96 -13.47 -2.35
C LYS A 87 4.28 -14.70 -1.48
N ARG A 88 5.55 -14.93 -1.13
CA ARG A 88 5.96 -16.03 -0.23
C ARG A 88 5.36 -15.88 1.17
N GLN A 89 5.36 -14.68 1.74
CA GLN A 89 4.71 -14.41 3.03
C GLN A 89 3.19 -14.59 2.96
N THR A 90 2.55 -14.19 1.85
CA THR A 90 1.11 -14.40 1.67
C THR A 90 0.76 -15.90 1.54
N VAL A 91 1.59 -16.68 0.85
CA VAL A 91 1.41 -18.14 0.73
C VAL A 91 1.67 -18.87 2.06
N ALA A 92 2.61 -18.38 2.88
CA ALA A 92 2.86 -18.93 4.22
C ALA A 92 1.72 -18.65 5.23
N SER A 93 0.84 -17.68 4.94
CA SER A 93 -0.28 -17.29 5.81
C SER A 93 -1.54 -18.16 5.64
N GLN A 94 -1.46 -19.29 4.94
CA GLN A 94 -2.58 -20.25 4.81
C GLN A 94 -2.57 -21.40 5.83
N ASN A 95 -1.77 -21.32 6.90
CA ASN A 95 -2.10 -22.06 8.11
C ASN A 95 -3.18 -21.29 8.87
N VAL A 96 -4.39 -21.35 8.31
CA VAL A 96 -5.64 -21.05 9.00
C VAL A 96 -5.68 -22.02 10.18
N VAL A 97 -5.27 -21.53 11.36
CA VAL A 97 -5.65 -22.10 12.63
C VAL A 97 -7.17 -22.29 12.55
N ALA A 98 -7.61 -23.54 12.67
CA ALA A 98 -9.02 -23.91 12.57
C ALA A 98 -9.85 -22.93 13.41
N LYS A 99 -10.87 -22.32 12.79
CA LYS A 99 -11.92 -21.60 13.53
C LYS A 99 -12.39 -22.52 14.66
N PRO A 100 -12.36 -22.10 15.93
CA PRO A 100 -13.23 -22.74 16.91
C PRO A 100 -14.65 -22.60 16.37
N GLN A 101 -15.34 -23.73 16.16
CA GLN A 101 -16.78 -23.75 15.96
C GLN A 101 -17.42 -23.32 17.28
N GLU A 102 -17.62 -22.01 17.46
CA GLU A 102 -18.58 -21.53 18.45
C GLU A 102 -19.98 -21.61 17.81
N PRO A 103 -20.94 -22.31 18.44
CA PRO A 103 -22.31 -22.33 17.97
C PRO A 103 -22.94 -20.96 18.18
N ASP A 104 -23.74 -20.55 17.21
CA ASP A 104 -24.49 -19.29 17.15
C ASP A 104 -25.68 -19.35 18.15
N GLU A 105 -25.37 -19.30 19.45
CA GLU A 105 -26.39 -19.26 20.50
C GLU A 105 -26.78 -17.80 20.78
N VAL A 106 -27.75 -17.32 20.02
CA VAL A 106 -28.53 -16.12 20.34
C VAL A 106 -29.40 -16.41 21.55
N TYR A 107 -28.87 -16.24 22.76
CA TYR A 107 -29.70 -16.16 23.96
C TYR A 107 -30.20 -14.72 24.13
N ALA A 108 -31.43 -14.51 23.64
CA ALA A 108 -32.26 -13.41 24.09
C ALA A 108 -32.44 -13.45 25.62
N ARG A 109 -32.61 -12.25 26.18
CA ARG A 109 -33.24 -11.94 27.48
C ARG A 109 -32.29 -11.83 28.67
N ALA A 110 -32.02 -10.58 29.03
CA ALA A 110 -31.61 -10.20 30.37
C ALA A 110 -32.64 -10.72 31.39
N SER A 111 -32.25 -11.70 32.19
CA SER A 111 -32.99 -12.12 33.37
C SER A 111 -32.01 -12.44 34.50
N HIS A 112 -32.04 -11.57 35.51
CA HIS A 112 -31.44 -11.70 36.84
C HIS A 112 -29.93 -12.00 36.90
N MET A 113 -29.12 -10.92 36.87
CA MET A 113 -27.83 -10.96 37.57
C MET A 113 -28.10 -11.05 39.08
N ASP A 114 -27.70 -12.16 39.68
CA ASP A 114 -27.63 -12.35 41.12
C ASP A 114 -26.43 -11.53 41.66
N VAL A 115 -26.73 -10.39 42.27
CA VAL A 115 -25.73 -9.42 42.76
C VAL A 115 -24.84 -10.01 43.86
N SER A 116 -25.25 -11.13 44.48
CA SER A 116 -24.48 -11.82 45.52
C SER A 116 -23.25 -12.59 45.02
N LYS A 117 -23.11 -12.79 43.70
CA LYS A 117 -21.94 -13.44 43.07
C LYS A 117 -20.98 -12.47 42.37
N SER A 118 -21.25 -11.17 42.46
CA SER A 118 -20.54 -10.10 41.75
C SER A 118 -19.39 -9.48 42.57
N LEU A 119 -18.57 -10.30 43.23
CA LEU A 119 -17.36 -9.82 43.93
C LEU A 119 -16.06 -10.10 43.16
N THR A 120 -16.14 -10.68 41.97
CA THR A 120 -14.93 -11.14 41.27
C THR A 120 -14.18 -10.01 40.55
N TYR A 121 -14.81 -8.88 40.22
CA TYR A 121 -14.17 -7.84 39.40
C TYR A 121 -14.51 -6.40 39.83
N PRO A 122 -13.93 -5.90 40.93
CA PRO A 122 -14.17 -4.54 41.43
C PRO A 122 -13.65 -3.41 40.51
N TYR A 123 -12.91 -3.73 39.45
CA TYR A 123 -12.30 -2.76 38.53
C TYR A 123 -13.12 -2.48 37.26
N LEU A 124 -14.22 -3.20 37.03
CA LEU A 124 -15.09 -2.99 35.86
C LEU A 124 -16.06 -1.80 36.00
N TYR A 125 -16.15 -1.20 37.19
CA TYR A 125 -16.93 0.02 37.42
C TYR A 125 -16.00 1.18 37.78
N ARG A 126 -15.35 1.76 36.78
CA ARG A 126 -14.92 3.16 36.84
C ARG A 126 -15.77 3.95 35.86
N PHE A 127 -16.73 4.70 36.42
CA PHE A 127 -17.43 5.76 35.71
C PHE A 127 -16.46 6.93 35.50
N SER A 128 -16.19 7.26 34.24
CA SER A 128 -15.83 8.62 33.83
C SER A 128 -17.00 9.17 33.03
#